data_AF-A0A9P4HBQ4-F1
#
_entry.id   AF-A0A9P4HBQ4-F1
#
_cell.length_a   1.000
_cell.length_b   1.000
_cell.length_c   1.000
_cell.angle_alpha   90.00
_cell.angle_beta   90.00
_cell.angle_gamma   90.00
#
_symmetry.space_group_name_H-M   'P 1'
#
loop_
_entity.id
_entity.type
_entity.pdbx_description
1 polymer ?
#
loop_
_entity_poly.entity_id
_entity_poly.type
_entity_poly.pdbx_seq_one_letter_code
_entity_poly.pdbx_strand_id
1 'polypeptide(L)'
;MYSAFLALPTELRCNIYDYLLADSQAVTISAGYITIFGNRIQDRARKHDIPGLPLGLAPLARSHYDASLLSVAKPPEIAIDHGWMGDVEQTNSTLGMPAPLALQLTCHLVKDELTDYMRGRRQIKAARAQSLASNVDDQKSFTGIDEEGLSLHVTYPYGLLVLKSKYPYLLKQARRVYVSGYYTNPKDLEPGSPASPEGSDEERPTLSGSFAIAESFGTPAPMRTFRRRPFATAFAGASTDTRPAQRPRLRLDPPIAQQDRRASSTQTTFPPFFETTNALAPAALSHLIRTLFPPEASQVTKLSARILYPGENSYGTVWDDTNSPVTHILRSVCGGKIDMKVKRGPLATGLHMTVQPKTDGRIVSTSWENWRANATVRSTMRTPRMGVEDLDKFLVGEDENS
;
A
#
# COMPACT_ATOMS: atom_id res chain seq x y z
N MET A 1 -39.51 -27.04 -16.82
CA MET A 1 -38.32 -27.23 -15.96
C MET A 1 -38.78 -27.18 -14.51
N TYR A 2 -38.78 -28.31 -13.81
CA TYR A 2 -38.99 -28.35 -12.37
C TYR A 2 -37.66 -27.98 -11.69
N SER A 3 -37.62 -26.88 -10.94
CA SER A 3 -36.47 -26.55 -10.10
C SER A 3 -36.57 -27.37 -8.82
N ALA A 4 -35.71 -28.39 -8.67
CA ALA A 4 -35.66 -29.21 -7.45
C ALA A 4 -35.41 -28.36 -6.18
N PHE A 5 -34.74 -27.21 -6.33
CA PHE A 5 -34.53 -26.27 -5.23
C PHE A 5 -35.84 -25.63 -4.75
N LEU A 6 -36.72 -25.22 -5.66
CA LEU A 6 -38.01 -24.61 -5.32
C LEU A 6 -39.03 -25.62 -4.80
N ALA A 7 -38.79 -26.92 -5.00
CA ALA A 7 -39.60 -27.99 -4.43
C ALA A 7 -39.30 -28.23 -2.93
N LEU A 8 -38.21 -27.65 -2.41
CA LEU A 8 -37.86 -27.76 -0.99
C LEU A 8 -38.77 -26.87 -0.13
N PRO A 9 -39.17 -27.34 1.07
CA PRO A 9 -39.79 -26.50 2.09
C PRO A 9 -38.96 -25.25 2.37
N THR A 10 -39.63 -24.14 2.67
CA THR A 10 -39.01 -22.84 2.98
C THR A 10 -37.98 -22.94 4.10
N GLU A 11 -38.22 -23.79 5.10
CA GLU A 11 -37.31 -24.07 6.21
C GLU A 11 -35.95 -24.62 5.75
N LEU A 12 -35.95 -25.58 4.82
CA LEU A 12 -34.71 -26.13 4.26
C LEU A 12 -33.98 -25.10 3.40
N ARG A 13 -34.71 -24.28 2.65
CA ARG A 13 -34.12 -23.19 1.86
C ARG A 13 -33.48 -22.13 2.76
N CYS A 14 -34.12 -21.75 3.87
CA CYS A 14 -33.53 -20.85 4.86
C CYS A 14 -32.24 -21.41 5.48
N ASN A 15 -32.19 -22.71 5.79
CA ASN A 15 -30.96 -23.36 6.28
C ASN A 15 -29.83 -23.33 5.22
N ILE A 16 -30.16 -23.52 3.94
CA ILE A 16 -29.19 -23.38 2.85
C ILE A 16 -28.69 -21.94 2.75
N TYR A 17 -29.59 -20.95 2.87
CA TYR A 17 -29.19 -19.54 2.91
C TYR A 17 -28.28 -19.25 4.10
N ASP A 18 -28.54 -19.82 5.26
CA ASP A 18 -27.67 -19.66 6.43
C ASP A 18 -26.27 -20.19 6.20
N TYR A 19 -26.15 -21.38 5.62
CA TYR A 19 -24.85 -21.94 5.26
C TYR A 19 -24.09 -21.02 4.28
N LEU A 20 -24.78 -20.53 3.24
CA LEU A 20 -24.16 -19.69 2.22
C LEU A 20 -23.82 -18.27 2.70
N LEU A 21 -24.58 -17.73 3.66
CA LEU A 21 -24.31 -16.43 4.27
C LEU A 21 -23.28 -16.52 5.39
N ALA A 22 -23.16 -17.68 6.05
CA ALA A 22 -22.14 -17.96 7.05
C ALA A 22 -20.76 -18.19 6.40
N ASP A 23 -20.72 -18.63 5.14
CA ASP A 23 -19.47 -18.79 4.40
C ASP A 23 -18.77 -17.42 4.21
N SER A 24 -17.65 -17.24 4.90
CA SER A 24 -16.82 -16.04 4.82
C SER A 24 -16.03 -16.06 3.52
N GLN A 25 -16.58 -15.45 2.47
CA GLN A 25 -15.88 -15.39 1.19
C GLN A 25 -14.83 -14.28 1.24
N ALA A 26 -13.56 -14.66 1.08
CA ALA A 26 -12.45 -13.73 1.00
C ALA A 26 -11.91 -13.69 -0.42
N VAL A 27 -11.76 -12.50 -1.01
CA VAL A 27 -11.23 -12.33 -2.37
C VAL A 27 -10.01 -11.45 -2.32
N THR A 28 -8.90 -11.91 -2.89
CA THR A 28 -7.66 -11.13 -2.97
C THR A 28 -7.42 -10.68 -4.40
N ILE A 29 -7.27 -9.37 -4.62
CA ILE A 29 -7.02 -8.77 -5.93
C ILE A 29 -5.68 -8.04 -5.89
N SER A 30 -4.79 -8.45 -6.78
CA SER A 30 -3.45 -7.87 -6.89
C SER A 30 -2.98 -7.85 -8.35
N ALA A 31 -1.73 -7.46 -8.55
CA ALA A 31 -1.03 -7.64 -9.81
C ALA A 31 0.36 -8.22 -9.53
N GLY A 32 0.80 -9.15 -10.38
CA GLY A 32 2.08 -9.85 -10.23
C GLY A 32 2.97 -9.71 -11.45
N TYR A 33 4.28 -9.78 -11.26
CA TYR A 33 5.23 -9.78 -12.36
C TYR A 33 5.12 -11.08 -13.13
N ILE A 34 5.19 -11.01 -14.45
CA ILE A 34 5.24 -12.20 -15.28
C ILE A 34 6.69 -12.62 -15.43
N THR A 35 7.01 -13.87 -15.14
CA THR A 35 8.36 -14.42 -15.27
C THR A 35 8.40 -15.60 -16.23
N ILE A 36 9.46 -15.65 -17.05
CA ILE A 36 9.83 -16.79 -17.90
C ILE A 36 11.28 -17.17 -17.56
N PHE A 37 11.49 -18.38 -17.06
CA PHE A 37 12.75 -18.92 -16.56
C PHE A 37 13.43 -17.96 -15.57
N GLY A 38 12.63 -17.38 -14.66
CA GLY A 38 13.09 -16.38 -13.69
C GLY A 38 13.32 -14.97 -14.25
N ASN A 39 13.12 -14.74 -15.56
CA ASN A 39 13.27 -13.41 -16.17
C ASN A 39 11.92 -12.72 -16.30
N ARG A 40 11.85 -11.44 -15.92
CA ARG A 40 10.61 -10.64 -16.03
C ARG A 40 10.31 -10.32 -17.50
N ILE A 41 9.07 -10.56 -17.92
CA ILE A 41 8.61 -10.30 -19.28
C ILE A 41 7.39 -9.37 -19.33
N GLN A 42 7.08 -8.86 -20.53
CA GLN A 42 5.92 -8.02 -20.77
C GLN A 42 4.72 -8.86 -21.26
N ASP A 43 3.56 -8.62 -20.65
CA ASP A 43 2.24 -9.15 -21.01
C ASP A 43 1.71 -8.52 -22.30
N ARG A 44 2.23 -8.95 -23.45
CA ARG A 44 1.72 -8.50 -24.77
C ARG A 44 0.49 -9.28 -25.25
N ALA A 45 0.08 -10.33 -24.54
CA ALA A 45 -1.02 -11.21 -24.93
C ALA A 45 -2.35 -10.86 -24.24
N ARG A 46 -2.39 -9.76 -23.50
CA ARG A 46 -3.57 -9.35 -22.73
C ARG A 46 -4.76 -9.02 -23.65
N LYS A 47 -5.88 -9.72 -23.43
CA LYS A 47 -7.15 -9.48 -24.17
C LYS A 47 -7.84 -8.16 -23.78
N HIS A 48 -7.67 -7.70 -22.55
CA HIS A 48 -8.30 -6.50 -22.02
C HIS A 48 -7.28 -5.60 -21.34
N ASP A 49 -7.00 -4.45 -21.95
CA ASP A 49 -6.11 -3.46 -21.38
C ASP A 49 -6.71 -2.83 -20.12
N ILE A 50 -5.89 -2.74 -19.07
CA ILE A 50 -6.25 -2.10 -17.80
C ILE A 50 -5.52 -0.76 -17.76
N PRO A 51 -6.25 0.37 -17.75
CA PRO A 51 -5.63 1.69 -17.77
C PRO A 51 -4.78 1.89 -16.50
N GLY A 52 -3.51 2.26 -16.70
CA GLY A 52 -2.55 2.51 -15.63
C GLY A 52 -1.88 1.26 -15.05
N LEU A 53 -2.17 0.05 -15.55
CA LEU A 53 -1.43 -1.16 -15.18
C LEU A 53 -0.29 -1.39 -16.20
N PRO A 54 0.98 -1.42 -15.76
CA PRO A 54 2.11 -1.67 -16.65
C PRO A 54 2.03 -3.04 -17.33
N LEU A 55 2.57 -3.15 -18.55
CA LEU A 55 2.60 -4.41 -19.29
C LEU A 55 3.47 -5.48 -18.59
N GLY A 56 4.44 -5.10 -17.75
CA GLY A 56 5.22 -6.08 -16.98
C GLY A 56 4.45 -6.76 -15.83
N LEU A 57 3.25 -6.29 -15.50
CA LEU A 57 2.43 -6.77 -14.38
C LEU A 57 1.11 -7.34 -14.90
N ALA A 58 0.83 -8.62 -14.65
CA ALA A 58 -0.45 -9.24 -14.96
C ALA A 58 -1.48 -9.03 -13.84
N PRO A 59 -2.76 -8.81 -14.18
CA PRO A 59 -3.84 -8.78 -13.19
C PRO A 59 -4.04 -10.15 -12.57
N LEU A 60 -4.08 -10.23 -11.24
CA LEU A 60 -4.25 -11.46 -10.50
C LEU A 60 -5.40 -11.33 -9.51
N ALA A 61 -6.27 -12.33 -9.47
CA ALA A 61 -7.40 -12.32 -8.54
C ALA A 61 -7.70 -13.74 -8.04
N ARG A 62 -7.76 -13.92 -6.72
CA ARG A 62 -7.97 -15.21 -6.04
C ARG A 62 -9.26 -15.17 -5.23
N SER A 63 -10.00 -16.28 -5.22
CA SER A 63 -11.24 -16.45 -4.44
C SER A 63 -11.03 -16.80 -2.97
N HIS A 64 -9.79 -16.67 -2.48
CA HIS A 64 -9.43 -16.85 -1.08
C HIS A 64 -8.49 -15.71 -0.63
N TYR A 65 -8.32 -15.59 0.68
CA TYR A 65 -7.31 -14.72 1.26
C TYR A 65 -5.91 -15.29 0.98
N ASP A 66 -5.07 -14.53 0.29
CA ASP A 66 -3.69 -14.92 -0.02
C ASP A 66 -2.73 -13.82 0.43
N ALA A 67 -2.05 -14.07 1.56
CA ALA A 67 -1.09 -13.15 2.14
C ALA A 67 0.17 -12.98 1.27
N SER A 68 0.50 -13.97 0.43
CA SER A 68 1.68 -13.90 -0.44
C SER A 68 1.57 -12.79 -1.48
N LEU A 69 0.34 -12.47 -1.91
CA LEU A 69 0.06 -11.40 -2.88
C LEU A 69 0.18 -10.00 -2.28
N LEU A 70 0.21 -9.90 -0.94
CA LEU A 70 0.32 -8.65 -0.19
C LEU A 70 1.74 -8.37 0.32
N SER A 71 2.65 -9.35 0.18
CA SER A 71 4.05 -9.22 0.58
C SER A 71 4.81 -8.26 -0.35
N VAL A 72 5.55 -7.34 0.25
CA VAL A 72 6.49 -6.48 -0.45
C VAL A 72 7.84 -7.17 -0.59
N ALA A 73 8.28 -7.92 0.43
CA ALA A 73 9.58 -8.59 0.40
C ALA A 73 9.66 -9.63 -0.73
N LYS A 74 8.55 -10.29 -1.02
CA LYS A 74 8.42 -11.28 -2.10
C LYS A 74 7.28 -10.85 -3.00
N PRO A 75 7.54 -9.96 -3.99
CA PRO A 75 6.50 -9.52 -4.89
C PRO A 75 5.90 -10.73 -5.62
N PRO A 76 4.59 -10.74 -5.89
CA PRO A 76 3.95 -11.87 -6.54
C PRO A 76 4.50 -12.04 -7.97
N GLU A 77 4.92 -13.26 -8.29
CA GLU A 77 5.43 -13.64 -9.61
C GLU A 77 4.55 -14.74 -10.23
N ILE A 78 4.32 -14.64 -11.53
CA ILE A 78 3.54 -15.58 -12.33
C ILE A 78 4.51 -16.21 -13.33
N ALA A 79 4.98 -17.42 -13.02
CA ALA A 79 5.88 -18.18 -13.89
C ALA A 79 5.10 -18.80 -15.06
N ILE A 80 5.58 -18.63 -16.30
CA ILE A 80 5.00 -19.25 -17.51
C ILE A 80 5.80 -20.50 -17.95
N ASP A 81 6.83 -20.88 -17.19
CA ASP A 81 7.86 -21.88 -17.55
C ASP A 81 7.32 -23.27 -17.86
N HIS A 82 6.17 -23.59 -17.30
CA HIS A 82 5.45 -24.82 -17.58
C HIS A 82 4.25 -24.43 -18.42
N GLY A 83 4.21 -24.86 -19.69
CA GLY A 83 3.15 -24.59 -20.68
C GLY A 83 1.76 -25.10 -20.32
N TRP A 84 1.45 -25.21 -19.03
CA TRP A 84 0.13 -25.42 -18.44
C TRP A 84 -0.64 -24.10 -18.44
N MET A 85 -0.99 -23.61 -19.64
CA MET A 85 -1.95 -22.52 -19.80
C MET A 85 -3.32 -22.84 -19.17
N GLY A 86 -3.63 -24.12 -18.93
CA GLY A 86 -4.91 -24.56 -18.35
C GLY A 86 -5.11 -24.17 -16.88
N ASP A 87 -4.05 -24.14 -16.07
CA ASP A 87 -4.12 -23.78 -14.64
C ASP A 87 -3.95 -22.26 -14.45
N VAL A 88 -3.09 -21.68 -15.30
CA VAL A 88 -3.12 -20.31 -15.86
C VAL A 88 -4.51 -19.66 -15.87
N GLU A 89 -5.29 -20.18 -16.81
CA GLU A 89 -6.66 -19.81 -17.03
C GLU A 89 -7.50 -20.23 -15.84
N GLN A 90 -7.57 -21.49 -15.37
CA GLN A 90 -8.48 -21.83 -14.25
C GLN A 90 -8.30 -21.01 -12.96
N THR A 91 -7.09 -20.55 -12.65
CA THR A 91 -6.83 -19.69 -11.48
C THR A 91 -7.03 -18.20 -11.72
N ASN A 92 -6.88 -17.72 -12.95
CA ASN A 92 -7.14 -16.32 -13.35
C ASN A 92 -8.48 -16.13 -14.08
N SER A 93 -9.21 -17.23 -14.31
CA SER A 93 -10.45 -17.31 -15.05
C SER A 93 -11.53 -16.82 -14.12
N THR A 94 -11.87 -15.55 -14.34
CA THR A 94 -13.09 -14.87 -13.91
C THR A 94 -13.56 -15.32 -12.54
N LEU A 95 -13.20 -14.53 -11.50
CA LEU A 95 -13.72 -14.72 -10.14
C LEU A 95 -15.16 -15.19 -10.18
N GLY A 96 -15.36 -16.47 -9.85
CA GLY A 96 -16.68 -17.08 -9.85
C GLY A 96 -17.62 -16.20 -9.06
N MET A 97 -18.87 -16.06 -9.51
CA MET A 97 -19.82 -15.24 -8.78
C MET A 97 -19.96 -15.79 -7.35
N PRO A 98 -19.85 -14.94 -6.32
CA PRO A 98 -20.01 -15.39 -4.95
C PRO A 98 -21.37 -16.08 -4.81
N ALA A 99 -21.42 -17.18 -4.06
CA ALA A 99 -22.59 -18.07 -4.02
C ALA A 99 -23.91 -17.32 -3.67
N PRO A 100 -23.91 -16.34 -2.75
CA PRO A 100 -25.09 -15.51 -2.50
C PRO A 100 -25.53 -14.68 -3.72
N LEU A 101 -24.59 -14.15 -4.51
CA LEU A 101 -24.88 -13.40 -5.74
C LEU A 101 -25.44 -14.33 -6.81
N ALA A 102 -24.81 -15.49 -7.00
CA ALA A 102 -25.29 -16.50 -7.93
C ALA A 102 -26.77 -16.84 -7.65
N LEU A 103 -27.14 -17.08 -6.38
CA LEU A 103 -28.52 -17.31 -5.97
C LEU A 103 -29.46 -16.13 -6.27
N GLN A 104 -29.06 -14.90 -5.95
CA GLN A 104 -29.87 -13.71 -6.25
C GLN A 104 -30.15 -13.53 -7.75
N LEU A 105 -29.28 -14.04 -8.62
CA LEU A 105 -29.44 -13.97 -10.07
C LEU A 105 -30.20 -15.16 -10.66
N THR A 106 -30.44 -16.24 -9.90
CA THR A 106 -31.13 -17.43 -10.42
C THR A 106 -32.60 -17.20 -10.73
N CYS A 107 -33.39 -16.69 -9.77
CA CYS A 107 -34.80 -16.36 -9.97
C CYS A 107 -35.31 -15.31 -8.98
N HIS A 108 -36.41 -14.64 -9.35
CA HIS A 108 -37.04 -13.60 -8.54
C HIS A 108 -37.53 -14.12 -7.18
N LEU A 109 -38.11 -15.32 -7.13
CA LEU A 109 -38.61 -15.89 -5.88
C LEU A 109 -37.49 -16.12 -4.86
N VAL A 110 -36.38 -16.73 -5.28
CA VAL A 110 -35.19 -16.95 -4.41
C VAL A 110 -34.57 -15.61 -4.01
N LYS A 111 -34.52 -14.65 -4.93
CA LYS A 111 -34.02 -13.32 -4.64
C LYS A 111 -34.85 -12.64 -3.54
N ASP A 112 -36.17 -12.61 -3.68
CA ASP A 112 -37.07 -11.93 -2.75
C ASP A 112 -37.01 -12.60 -1.37
N GLU A 113 -37.10 -13.94 -1.32
CA GLU A 113 -36.94 -14.71 -0.08
C GLU A 113 -35.59 -14.49 0.59
N LEU A 114 -34.49 -14.52 -0.15
CA LEU A 114 -33.15 -14.30 0.40
C LEU A 114 -33.01 -12.86 0.91
N THR A 115 -33.58 -11.88 0.21
CA THR A 115 -33.57 -10.48 0.68
C THR A 115 -34.39 -10.27 1.95
N ASP A 116 -35.57 -10.89 2.04
CA ASP A 116 -36.42 -10.86 3.23
C ASP A 116 -35.76 -11.59 4.39
N TYR A 117 -35.14 -12.74 4.13
CA TYR A 117 -34.37 -13.50 5.10
C TYR A 117 -33.20 -12.69 5.66
N MET A 118 -32.40 -12.05 4.78
CA MET A 118 -31.32 -11.15 5.20
C MET A 118 -31.84 -9.97 6.01
N ARG A 119 -33.02 -9.42 5.67
CA ARG A 119 -33.64 -8.30 6.39
C ARG A 119 -34.09 -8.71 7.78
N GLY A 120 -34.77 -9.85 7.90
CA GLY A 120 -35.19 -10.42 9.19
C GLY A 120 -34.00 -10.75 10.09
N ARG A 121 -32.95 -11.38 9.54
CA ARG A 121 -31.72 -11.70 10.28
C ARG A 121 -31.02 -10.45 10.81
N ARG A 122 -30.98 -9.36 10.01
CA ARG A 122 -30.44 -8.06 10.45
C ARG A 122 -31.24 -7.47 11.61
N GLN A 123 -32.57 -7.52 11.55
CA GLN A 123 -33.43 -7.03 12.62
C GLN A 123 -33.25 -7.81 13.92
N ILE A 124 -33.18 -9.14 13.84
CA ILE A 124 -32.92 -10.01 15.00
C ILE A 124 -31.56 -9.69 15.63
N LYS A 125 -30.50 -9.56 14.80
CA LYS A 125 -29.16 -9.18 15.27
C LYS A 125 -29.16 -7.79 15.91
N ALA A 126 -29.83 -6.81 15.30
CA ALA A 126 -29.93 -5.46 15.83
C ALA A 126 -30.68 -5.44 17.18
N ALA A 127 -31.78 -6.18 17.31
CA ALA A 127 -32.51 -6.31 18.57
C ALA A 127 -31.65 -6.98 19.66
N ARG A 128 -30.89 -8.02 19.30
CA ARG A 128 -29.92 -8.66 20.21
C ARG A 128 -28.82 -7.69 20.64
N ALA A 129 -28.24 -6.95 19.71
CA ALA A 129 -27.21 -5.97 19.99
C ALA A 129 -27.73 -4.84 20.90
N GLN A 130 -28.96 -4.37 20.69
CA GLN A 130 -29.61 -3.39 21.56
C GLN A 130 -29.83 -3.93 22.98
N SER A 131 -30.19 -5.21 23.13
CA SER A 131 -30.35 -5.85 24.45
C SER A 131 -29.02 -6.10 25.18
N LEU A 132 -27.90 -6.23 24.46
CA LEU A 132 -26.57 -6.36 25.05
C LEU A 132 -25.93 -5.00 25.38
N ALA A 133 -26.17 -3.97 24.55
CA ALA A 133 -25.63 -2.63 24.74
C ALA A 133 -26.16 -1.93 26.01
N SER A 134 -27.25 -2.42 26.61
CA SER A 134 -27.76 -1.89 27.87
C SER A 134 -26.99 -2.34 29.13
N ASN A 135 -25.94 -3.17 29.02
CA ASN A 135 -25.31 -3.81 30.18
C ASN A 135 -23.80 -3.63 30.40
N VAL A 136 -22.97 -3.09 29.50
CA VAL A 136 -21.51 -2.93 29.77
C VAL A 136 -20.88 -1.77 28.98
N ASP A 137 -19.98 -1.04 29.66
CA ASP A 137 -19.14 0.09 29.24
C ASP A 137 -18.47 0.01 27.84
N ASP A 138 -18.35 1.21 27.27
CA ASP A 138 -18.14 1.63 25.88
C ASP A 138 -16.76 1.31 25.24
N GLN A 139 -16.05 0.25 25.65
CA GLN A 139 -14.64 0.05 25.23
C GLN A 139 -14.26 -1.29 24.59
N LYS A 140 -15.17 -2.25 24.40
CA LYS A 140 -14.79 -3.60 23.91
C LYS A 140 -15.57 -4.17 22.72
N SER A 141 -16.31 -3.38 21.96
CA SER A 141 -17.11 -3.88 20.82
C SER A 141 -16.47 -3.68 19.43
N PHE A 142 -15.17 -3.39 19.32
CA PHE A 142 -14.51 -3.22 18.02
C PHE A 142 -14.27 -4.55 17.26
N THR A 143 -14.47 -5.70 17.91
CA THR A 143 -14.21 -7.04 17.37
C THR A 143 -15.47 -7.81 16.96
N GLY A 144 -16.67 -7.30 17.24
CA GLY A 144 -17.95 -7.96 16.93
C GLY A 144 -18.54 -7.62 15.57
N ILE A 145 -17.72 -7.19 14.60
CA ILE A 145 -18.18 -6.88 13.25
C ILE A 145 -18.47 -8.21 12.58
N ASP A 146 -19.74 -8.49 12.30
CA ASP A 146 -20.26 -9.65 11.57
C ASP A 146 -19.17 -10.29 10.68
N GLU A 147 -18.68 -11.47 11.08
CA GLU A 147 -17.69 -12.21 10.28
C GLU A 147 -18.26 -12.69 8.93
N GLU A 148 -19.55 -12.49 8.73
CA GLU A 148 -20.34 -12.93 7.61
C GLU A 148 -20.21 -11.98 6.41
N GLY A 149 -20.09 -12.56 5.21
CA GLY A 149 -20.11 -11.85 3.94
C GLY A 149 -18.73 -11.53 3.36
N LEU A 150 -18.76 -10.95 2.14
CA LEU A 150 -17.58 -10.79 1.28
C LEU A 150 -16.55 -9.84 1.90
N SER A 151 -15.34 -10.36 2.08
CA SER A 151 -14.13 -9.63 2.46
C SER A 151 -13.24 -9.46 1.23
N LEU A 152 -12.93 -8.23 0.87
CA LEU A 152 -12.11 -7.91 -0.29
C LEU A 152 -10.73 -7.43 0.18
N HIS A 153 -9.66 -8.09 -0.24
CA HIS A 153 -8.28 -7.71 0.02
C HIS A 153 -7.67 -7.19 -1.29
N VAL A 154 -7.18 -5.96 -1.30
CA VAL A 154 -6.76 -5.26 -2.52
C VAL A 154 -5.41 -4.63 -2.32
N THR A 155 -4.50 -4.81 -3.28
CA THR A 155 -3.20 -4.14 -3.24
C THR A 155 -3.26 -2.72 -3.81
N TYR A 156 -2.63 -1.77 -3.12
CA TYR A 156 -2.39 -0.41 -3.61
C TYR A 156 -1.00 -0.34 -4.29
N PRO A 157 -0.86 0.28 -5.48
CA PRO A 157 -1.91 0.88 -6.32
C PRO A 157 -2.51 -0.08 -7.37
N TYR A 158 -1.82 -1.16 -7.71
CA TYR A 158 -2.15 -1.98 -8.89
C TYR A 158 -3.45 -2.76 -8.75
N GLY A 159 -3.69 -3.40 -7.61
CA GLY A 159 -4.93 -4.15 -7.34
C GLY A 159 -6.19 -3.26 -7.43
N LEU A 160 -6.10 -1.98 -7.09
CA LEU A 160 -7.22 -1.04 -7.24
C LEU A 160 -7.60 -0.79 -8.71
N LEU A 161 -6.61 -0.69 -9.60
CA LEU A 161 -6.84 -0.53 -11.03
C LEU A 161 -7.47 -1.79 -11.63
N VAL A 162 -7.02 -2.96 -11.18
CA VAL A 162 -7.60 -4.26 -11.57
C VAL A 162 -9.04 -4.38 -11.08
N LEU A 163 -9.31 -4.04 -9.81
CA LEU A 163 -10.65 -4.08 -9.25
C LEU A 163 -11.62 -3.16 -9.98
N LYS A 164 -11.20 -1.92 -10.28
CA LYS A 164 -12.02 -0.94 -10.99
C LYS A 164 -12.37 -1.38 -12.42
N SER A 165 -11.43 -2.01 -13.12
CA SER A 165 -11.58 -2.40 -14.53
C SER A 165 -12.30 -3.73 -14.70
N LYS A 166 -11.94 -4.77 -13.93
CA LYS A 166 -12.44 -6.14 -14.12
C LYS A 166 -13.60 -6.51 -13.20
N TYR A 167 -13.62 -6.00 -11.97
CA TYR A 167 -14.54 -6.50 -10.94
C TYR A 167 -15.30 -5.39 -10.18
N PRO A 168 -15.91 -4.40 -10.86
CA PRO A 168 -16.60 -3.30 -10.18
C PRO A 168 -17.83 -3.75 -9.38
N TYR A 169 -18.41 -4.91 -9.71
CA TYR A 169 -19.58 -5.46 -9.03
C TYR A 169 -19.28 -5.95 -7.61
N LEU A 170 -18.04 -6.38 -7.32
CA LEU A 170 -17.64 -6.88 -5.99
C LEU A 170 -17.75 -5.78 -4.93
N LEU A 171 -17.52 -4.52 -5.30
CA LEU A 171 -17.60 -3.38 -4.37
C LEU A 171 -19.00 -3.16 -3.81
N LYS A 172 -20.05 -3.47 -4.57
CA LYS A 172 -21.45 -3.32 -4.10
C LYS A 172 -21.86 -4.38 -3.07
N GLN A 173 -21.05 -5.43 -2.92
CA GLN A 173 -21.35 -6.57 -2.07
C GLN A 173 -20.34 -6.76 -0.94
N ALA A 174 -19.15 -6.17 -1.09
CA ALA A 174 -18.11 -6.22 -0.09
C ALA A 174 -18.61 -5.56 1.20
N ARG A 175 -18.69 -6.35 2.27
CA ARG A 175 -18.96 -5.83 3.61
C ARG A 175 -17.69 -5.30 4.26
N ARG A 176 -16.55 -5.87 3.88
CA ARG A 176 -15.23 -5.50 4.40
C ARG A 176 -14.29 -5.31 3.23
N VAL A 177 -13.57 -4.19 3.22
CA VAL A 177 -12.54 -3.92 2.23
C VAL A 177 -11.25 -3.60 2.94
N TYR A 178 -10.22 -4.38 2.64
CA TYR A 178 -8.86 -4.24 3.13
C TYR A 178 -7.99 -3.77 1.97
N VAL A 179 -7.43 -2.57 2.09
CA VAL A 179 -6.48 -2.03 1.11
C VAL A 179 -5.10 -2.09 1.75
N SER A 180 -4.16 -2.80 1.16
CA SER A 180 -2.78 -2.88 1.65
C SER A 180 -1.78 -2.51 0.56
N GLY A 181 -0.70 -1.81 0.88
CA GLY A 181 0.34 -1.51 -0.09
C GLY A 181 1.27 -0.41 0.37
N TYR A 182 2.00 0.16 -0.58
CA TYR A 182 2.94 1.25 -0.30
C TYR A 182 2.71 2.44 -1.24
N TYR A 183 3.14 3.61 -0.80
CA TYR A 183 3.08 4.85 -1.57
C TYR A 183 4.48 5.44 -1.68
N THR A 184 4.96 5.63 -2.91
CA THR A 184 6.19 6.35 -3.21
C THR A 184 5.83 7.70 -3.82
N ASN A 185 6.45 8.78 -3.34
CA ASN A 185 6.19 10.11 -3.87
C ASN A 185 6.94 10.28 -5.20
N PRO A 186 6.28 10.66 -6.30
CA PRO A 186 6.96 10.93 -7.57
C PRO A 186 7.94 12.11 -7.50
N LYS A 187 7.88 12.96 -6.45
CA LYS A 187 8.84 14.06 -6.24
C LYS A 187 10.19 13.59 -5.70
N ASP A 188 10.27 12.37 -5.17
CA ASP A 188 11.54 11.78 -4.70
C ASP A 188 12.43 11.29 -5.86
N LEU A 189 12.01 11.52 -7.12
CA LEU A 189 12.63 10.97 -8.34
C LEU A 189 13.51 11.94 -9.15
N GLU A 190 13.61 13.22 -8.81
CA GLU A 190 14.37 14.22 -9.60
C GLU A 190 15.83 14.42 -9.10
N PRO A 191 16.81 14.73 -9.98
CA PRO A 191 17.59 13.71 -10.69
C PRO A 191 19.10 13.86 -10.43
N GLY A 192 19.78 12.74 -10.20
CA GLY A 192 21.20 12.70 -9.87
C GLY A 192 21.92 11.48 -10.43
N SER A 193 21.63 11.07 -11.66
CA SER A 193 22.58 10.24 -12.43
C SER A 193 22.24 10.20 -13.92
N PRO A 194 23.20 10.50 -14.82
CA PRO A 194 23.01 10.33 -16.25
C PRO A 194 23.15 8.85 -16.59
N ALA A 195 22.04 8.20 -16.92
CA ALA A 195 22.05 6.96 -17.68
C ALA A 195 21.39 7.24 -19.03
N SER A 196 22.21 7.50 -20.04
CA SER A 196 21.80 7.39 -21.44
C SER A 196 21.25 5.99 -21.69
N PRO A 197 20.20 5.87 -22.52
CA PRO A 197 20.49 5.37 -23.86
C PRO A 197 19.50 5.92 -24.90
N GLU A 198 19.89 6.89 -25.71
CA GLU A 198 19.24 7.11 -26.99
C GLU A 198 20.29 7.42 -28.04
N GLY A 199 20.46 6.46 -28.96
CA GLY A 199 20.97 6.73 -30.29
C GLY A 199 19.83 7.29 -31.13
N SER A 200 20.02 8.47 -31.67
CA SER A 200 19.55 8.84 -33.01
C SER A 200 20.28 10.10 -33.42
N ASP A 201 21.09 9.96 -34.46
CA ASP A 201 21.61 11.07 -35.25
C ASP A 201 20.43 11.82 -35.88
N GLU A 202 20.40 13.15 -35.77
CA GLU A 202 20.25 14.06 -36.92
C GLU A 202 20.34 15.54 -36.49
N GLU A 203 21.36 16.20 -37.04
CA GLU A 203 21.38 17.56 -37.59
C GLU A 203 20.94 18.79 -36.75
N ARG A 204 22.00 19.49 -36.31
CA ARG A 204 22.09 20.96 -36.11
C ARG A 204 21.50 21.74 -37.29
N PRO A 205 20.97 22.97 -37.08
CA PRO A 205 21.88 24.12 -37.09
C PRO A 205 21.58 25.27 -36.11
N THR A 206 22.70 25.81 -35.61
CA THR A 206 23.04 27.18 -35.21
C THR A 206 21.96 28.28 -35.15
N LEU A 207 21.98 29.06 -34.05
CA LEU A 207 21.96 30.53 -34.13
C LEU A 207 22.87 31.15 -33.08
N SER A 208 23.71 32.07 -33.56
CA SER A 208 24.66 32.91 -32.84
C SER A 208 24.01 33.98 -31.97
N GLY A 209 24.72 34.42 -30.94
CA GLY A 209 24.39 35.60 -30.15
C GLY A 209 25.49 35.97 -29.16
N SER A 210 26.67 36.32 -29.66
CA SER A 210 27.71 37.04 -28.90
C SER A 210 27.19 38.38 -28.41
N PHE A 211 27.53 38.78 -27.19
CA PHE A 211 28.26 40.03 -26.90
C PHE A 211 29.00 39.90 -25.57
N ALA A 212 30.19 40.47 -25.52
CA ALA A 212 31.20 40.30 -24.49
C ALA A 212 31.60 41.66 -23.89
N ILE A 213 32.03 41.62 -22.62
CA ILE A 213 33.09 42.42 -21.96
C ILE A 213 32.83 43.89 -21.60
N ALA A 214 32.97 44.20 -20.30
CA ALA A 214 34.00 45.07 -19.67
C ALA A 214 33.53 45.48 -18.25
N GLU A 215 34.15 45.05 -17.15
CA GLU A 215 35.37 45.55 -16.47
C GLU A 215 35.30 47.00 -15.90
N SER A 216 35.38 47.11 -14.56
CA SER A 216 36.47 47.80 -13.82
C SER A 216 36.05 48.82 -12.72
N PHE A 217 36.99 48.93 -11.75
CA PHE A 217 37.19 49.90 -10.65
C PHE A 217 36.38 49.68 -9.35
N GLY A 218 36.95 49.53 -8.15
CA GLY A 218 38.34 49.50 -7.70
C GLY A 218 38.45 49.45 -6.16
N THR A 219 39.42 48.67 -5.66
CA THR A 219 40.38 48.98 -4.56
C THR A 219 39.86 49.20 -3.09
N PRO A 220 40.72 49.16 -2.04
CA PRO A 220 40.73 48.06 -1.05
C PRO A 220 40.63 48.48 0.45
N ALA A 221 40.50 47.48 1.34
CA ALA A 221 41.05 47.30 2.72
C ALA A 221 41.05 48.48 3.74
N PRO A 222 40.87 48.30 5.08
CA PRO A 222 41.82 47.48 5.88
C PRO A 222 41.34 46.82 7.20
N MET A 223 42.12 45.81 7.59
CA MET A 223 42.61 45.42 8.93
C MET A 223 41.68 45.45 10.15
N ARG A 224 41.53 44.27 10.77
CA ARG A 224 41.51 44.16 12.24
C ARG A 224 42.48 43.09 12.74
N THR A 225 43.45 43.60 13.46
CA THR A 225 44.47 42.96 14.28
C THR A 225 43.87 42.11 15.41
N PHE A 226 44.37 40.89 15.60
CA PHE A 226 44.29 40.22 16.90
C PHE A 226 45.68 40.02 17.49
N ARG A 227 45.85 40.59 18.69
CA ARG A 227 47.04 40.55 19.52
C ARG A 227 47.27 39.15 20.09
N ARG A 228 48.53 38.76 20.01
CA ARG A 228 49.22 37.67 20.70
C ARG A 228 49.35 37.97 22.21
N ARG A 229 49.27 36.96 23.08
CA ARG A 229 50.16 36.83 24.25
C ARG A 229 50.41 35.35 24.60
N PRO A 230 51.55 35.04 25.26
CA PRO A 230 52.24 33.77 25.12
C PRO A 230 52.13 32.89 26.37
N PHE A 231 52.36 31.59 26.21
CA PHE A 231 53.03 30.80 27.24
C PHE A 231 54.12 29.97 26.59
N ALA A 232 55.34 30.19 27.07
CA ALA A 232 56.51 29.39 26.78
C ALA A 232 56.60 28.27 27.82
N THR A 233 56.88 27.05 27.36
CA THR A 233 57.77 26.12 28.07
C THR A 233 58.57 25.39 27.02
N ALA A 234 59.89 25.59 27.10
CA ALA A 234 60.88 24.91 26.31
C ALA A 234 61.11 23.51 26.89
N PHE A 235 61.17 22.50 26.03
CA PHE A 235 62.07 21.37 26.19
C PHE A 235 62.70 21.08 24.83
N ALA A 236 63.99 21.39 24.73
CA ALA A 236 64.85 20.96 23.65
C ALA A 236 65.24 19.49 23.88
N GLY A 237 65.26 18.70 22.82
CA GLY A 237 65.76 17.33 22.89
C GLY A 237 65.67 16.58 21.56
N ALA A 238 66.80 16.54 20.86
CA ALA A 238 67.23 15.54 19.88
C ALA A 238 66.49 15.43 18.54
N SER A 239 67.18 15.91 17.52
CA SER A 239 67.05 15.52 16.13
C SER A 239 67.30 14.02 15.93
N THR A 240 66.34 13.31 15.35
CA THR A 240 66.60 12.12 14.53
C THR A 240 65.81 12.25 13.24
N ASP A 241 66.53 12.65 12.21
CA ASP A 241 66.08 12.73 10.83
C ASP A 241 65.74 11.32 10.35
N THR A 242 64.46 10.98 10.31
CA THR A 242 63.96 9.76 9.68
C THR A 242 62.83 10.16 8.74
N ARG A 243 63.17 10.31 7.47
CA ARG A 243 62.21 10.48 6.36
C ARG A 243 61.27 9.28 6.34
N PRO A 244 59.95 9.43 6.59
CA PRO A 244 59.03 8.35 6.31
C PRO A 244 58.82 8.29 4.79
N ALA A 245 59.20 7.16 4.19
CA ALA A 245 58.85 6.85 2.81
C ALA A 245 57.33 7.00 2.63
N GLN A 246 56.93 8.00 1.84
CA GLN A 246 55.54 8.19 1.43
C GLN A 246 55.14 7.00 0.54
N ARG A 247 54.58 5.97 1.16
CA ARG A 247 53.76 5.00 0.43
C ARG A 247 52.56 5.77 -0.15
N PRO A 248 52.26 5.65 -1.45
CA PRO A 248 51.04 6.21 -2.00
C PRO A 248 49.87 5.49 -1.33
N ARG A 249 49.26 6.13 -0.32
CA ARG A 249 48.00 5.67 0.23
C ARG A 249 46.95 5.98 -0.82
N LEU A 250 46.46 4.94 -1.48
CA LEU A 250 45.22 4.99 -2.24
C LEU A 250 44.18 5.57 -1.28
N ARG A 251 43.79 6.84 -1.48
CA ARG A 251 42.69 7.44 -0.76
C ARG A 251 41.44 6.73 -1.28
N LEU A 252 41.03 5.68 -0.57
CA LEU A 252 39.66 5.18 -0.70
C LEU A 252 38.76 6.38 -0.43
N ASP A 253 37.87 6.65 -1.38
CA ASP A 253 36.84 7.65 -1.24
C ASP A 253 36.15 7.47 0.12
N PRO A 254 35.75 8.58 0.79
CA PRO A 254 35.04 8.48 2.05
C PRO A 254 33.86 7.50 1.89
N PRO A 255 33.63 6.59 2.85
CA PRO A 255 32.57 5.62 2.72
C PRO A 255 31.26 6.37 2.50
N ILE A 256 30.58 6.05 1.39
CA ILE A 256 29.25 6.55 1.05
C ILE A 256 28.42 6.63 2.33
N ALA A 257 27.85 7.82 2.60
CA ALA A 257 27.12 8.07 3.83
C ALA A 257 26.08 6.96 4.03
N GLN A 258 25.95 6.45 5.26
CA GLN A 258 25.00 5.37 5.55
C GLN A 258 23.57 5.68 5.08
N GLN A 259 23.23 6.97 4.98
CA GLN A 259 21.96 7.47 4.47
C GLN A 259 21.75 7.14 2.99
N ASP A 260 22.76 7.31 2.13
CA ASP A 260 22.68 7.00 0.70
C ASP A 260 22.54 5.51 0.45
N ARG A 261 23.22 4.67 1.25
CA ARG A 261 23.07 3.20 1.21
C ARG A 261 21.68 2.73 1.64
N ARG A 262 21.05 3.44 2.57
CA ARG A 262 19.68 3.13 3.01
C ARG A 262 18.64 3.58 2.00
N ALA A 263 18.80 4.79 1.44
CA ALA A 263 17.94 5.30 0.38
C ALA A 263 17.93 4.39 -0.85
N SER A 264 19.11 3.93 -1.29
CA SER A 264 19.24 2.97 -2.40
C SER A 264 18.65 1.59 -2.08
N SER A 265 18.77 1.10 -0.84
CA SER A 265 18.11 -0.13 -0.40
C SER A 265 16.57 0.00 -0.39
N THR A 266 16.04 1.12 0.10
CA THR A 266 14.60 1.39 0.10
C THR A 266 14.04 1.57 -1.30
N GLN A 267 14.78 2.21 -2.22
CA GLN A 267 14.38 2.35 -3.62
C GLN A 267 14.38 1.01 -4.38
N THR A 268 15.33 0.12 -4.03
CA THR A 268 15.38 -1.24 -4.61
C THR A 268 14.20 -2.10 -4.11
N THR A 269 13.82 -1.92 -2.84
CA THR A 269 12.72 -2.68 -2.22
C THR A 269 11.35 -2.13 -2.62
N PHE A 270 11.23 -0.80 -2.75
CA PHE A 270 10.01 -0.07 -3.09
C PHE A 270 10.25 0.77 -4.34
N PRO A 271 10.13 0.18 -5.54
CA PRO A 271 10.33 0.93 -6.76
C PRO A 271 9.25 2.02 -6.91
N PRO A 272 9.60 3.19 -7.47
CA PRO A 272 8.60 4.19 -7.80
C PRO A 272 7.62 3.67 -8.85
N PHE A 273 6.37 4.09 -8.74
CA PHE A 273 5.34 3.70 -9.70
C PHE A 273 5.47 4.47 -11.02
N PHE A 274 5.00 3.85 -12.10
CA PHE A 274 4.88 4.51 -13.39
C PHE A 274 3.97 5.75 -13.30
N GLU A 275 4.28 6.79 -14.06
CA GLU A 275 3.52 8.05 -14.06
C GLU A 275 2.03 7.84 -14.34
N THR A 276 1.70 6.96 -15.29
CA THR A 276 0.33 6.58 -15.62
C THR A 276 -0.40 5.92 -14.44
N THR A 277 0.31 5.12 -13.63
CA THR A 277 -0.25 4.49 -12.43
C THR A 277 -0.49 5.54 -11.35
N ASN A 278 0.47 6.45 -11.14
CA ASN A 278 0.36 7.54 -10.16
C ASN A 278 -0.78 8.51 -10.47
N ALA A 279 -1.07 8.76 -11.74
CA ALA A 279 -2.19 9.61 -12.14
C ALA A 279 -3.57 8.93 -11.92
N LEU A 280 -3.67 7.63 -12.21
CA LEU A 280 -4.96 6.91 -12.23
C LEU A 280 -5.33 6.24 -10.90
N ALA A 281 -4.35 5.82 -10.10
CA ALA A 281 -4.58 5.12 -8.84
C ALA A 281 -5.35 5.96 -7.80
N PRO A 282 -5.03 7.25 -7.58
CA PRO A 282 -5.78 8.07 -6.63
C PRO A 282 -7.25 8.27 -7.06
N ALA A 283 -7.50 8.42 -8.35
CA ALA A 283 -8.85 8.50 -8.90
C ALA A 283 -9.62 7.17 -8.73
N ALA A 284 -8.96 6.03 -8.90
CA ALA A 284 -9.55 4.72 -8.66
C ALA A 284 -9.88 4.50 -7.18
N LEU A 285 -9.00 4.92 -6.28
CA LEU A 285 -9.23 4.89 -4.83
C LEU A 285 -10.41 5.77 -4.42
N SER A 286 -10.49 7.00 -4.91
CA SER A 286 -11.63 7.90 -4.65
C SER A 286 -12.95 7.31 -5.14
N HIS A 287 -12.95 6.64 -6.31
CA HIS A 287 -14.13 5.94 -6.82
C HIS A 287 -14.54 4.79 -5.91
N LEU A 288 -13.60 3.94 -5.49
CA LEU A 288 -13.85 2.83 -4.55
C LEU A 288 -14.53 3.35 -3.28
N ILE A 289 -14.00 4.41 -2.69
CA ILE A 289 -14.50 4.92 -1.41
C ILE A 289 -15.88 5.53 -1.56
N ARG A 290 -16.14 6.24 -2.66
CA ARG A 290 -17.49 6.76 -2.95
C ARG A 290 -18.50 5.63 -3.18
N THR A 291 -18.08 4.50 -3.75
CA THR A 291 -18.96 3.34 -3.90
C THR A 291 -19.24 2.61 -2.58
N LEU A 292 -18.28 2.60 -1.65
CA LEU A 292 -18.46 1.99 -0.32
C LEU A 292 -19.23 2.90 0.65
N PHE A 293 -18.98 4.21 0.57
CA PHE A 293 -19.58 5.23 1.44
C PHE A 293 -20.38 6.23 0.61
N PRO A 294 -21.51 5.81 0.00
CA PRO A 294 -22.42 6.72 -0.64
C PRO A 294 -23.00 7.72 0.37
N PRO A 295 -23.44 8.92 -0.07
CA PRO A 295 -24.06 9.91 0.81
C PRO A 295 -25.35 9.40 1.46
N GLU A 296 -26.05 8.48 0.80
CA GLU A 296 -27.20 7.77 1.36
C GLU A 296 -26.75 6.40 1.88
N ALA A 297 -26.93 6.16 3.19
CA ALA A 297 -26.45 4.96 3.86
C ALA A 297 -27.18 3.69 3.36
N SER A 298 -26.61 3.00 2.37
CA SER A 298 -27.21 1.79 1.80
C SER A 298 -26.79 0.51 2.58
N GLN A 299 -25.52 0.41 2.99
CA GLN A 299 -24.98 -0.77 3.67
C GLN A 299 -23.86 -0.39 4.67
N VAL A 300 -23.75 -1.12 5.77
CA VAL A 300 -22.65 -0.95 6.74
C VAL A 300 -21.43 -1.69 6.19
N THR A 301 -20.48 -0.96 5.62
CA THR A 301 -19.22 -1.49 5.09
C THR A 301 -18.03 -0.98 5.89
N LYS A 302 -17.16 -1.89 6.35
CA LYS A 302 -15.90 -1.51 7.01
C LYS A 302 -14.79 -1.41 5.97
N LEU A 303 -14.11 -0.26 5.92
CA LEU A 303 -12.87 -0.10 5.17
C LEU A 303 -11.69 -0.13 6.16
N SER A 304 -10.64 -0.86 5.81
CA SER A 304 -9.37 -0.88 6.52
C SER A 304 -8.25 -0.68 5.51
N ALA A 305 -7.50 0.41 5.59
CA ALA A 305 -6.38 0.71 4.73
C ALA A 305 -5.07 0.64 5.52
N ARG A 306 -4.09 -0.13 5.03
CA ARG A 306 -2.73 -0.24 5.57
C ARG A 306 -1.73 0.18 4.50
N ILE A 307 -1.20 1.38 4.65
CA ILE A 307 -0.34 1.99 3.63
C ILE A 307 1.03 2.27 4.24
N LEU A 308 2.08 1.82 3.56
CA LEU A 308 3.47 2.10 3.89
C LEU A 308 3.99 3.29 3.10
N TYR A 309 4.70 4.17 3.79
CA TYR A 309 5.45 5.26 3.19
C TYR A 309 6.94 4.97 3.42
N PRO A 310 7.67 4.46 2.42
CA PRO A 310 9.07 4.10 2.57
C PRO A 310 9.94 5.34 2.82
N GLY A 311 10.99 5.21 3.63
CA GLY A 311 11.95 6.27 3.92
C GLY A 311 11.95 6.76 5.38
N GLU A 312 13.10 7.25 5.83
CA GLU A 312 13.34 7.73 7.20
C GLU A 312 12.53 9.00 7.55
N ASN A 313 12.23 9.85 6.55
CA ASN A 313 11.51 11.13 6.71
C ASN A 313 10.16 11.14 5.99
N SER A 314 9.57 9.96 5.78
CA SER A 314 8.34 9.82 5.00
C SER A 314 7.08 10.34 5.72
N TYR A 315 7.16 10.69 7.02
CA TYR A 315 5.99 11.18 7.77
C TYR A 315 5.35 12.43 7.16
N GLY A 316 6.15 13.38 6.65
CA GLY A 316 5.63 14.58 6.00
C GLY A 316 4.80 14.23 4.76
N THR A 317 5.26 13.25 3.97
CA THR A 317 4.56 12.80 2.75
C THR A 317 3.18 12.21 3.00
N VAL A 318 2.90 11.71 4.21
CA VAL A 318 1.57 11.20 4.58
C VAL A 318 0.51 12.30 4.46
N TRP A 319 0.85 13.53 4.83
CA TRP A 319 -0.09 14.65 5.01
C TRP A 319 0.09 15.78 4.00
N ASP A 320 1.34 16.08 3.62
CA ASP A 320 1.67 17.23 2.78
C ASP A 320 1.42 16.95 1.29
N ASP A 321 1.42 15.67 0.90
CA ASP A 321 1.21 15.30 -0.50
C ASP A 321 -0.29 15.24 -0.86
N THR A 322 -0.67 16.01 -1.87
CA THR A 322 -2.04 16.03 -2.39
C THR A 322 -2.41 14.67 -3.01
N ASN A 323 -1.44 13.93 -3.54
CA ASN A 323 -1.65 12.61 -4.14
C ASN A 323 -1.53 11.45 -3.14
N SER A 324 -1.28 11.76 -1.86
CA SER A 324 -1.25 10.76 -0.79
C SER A 324 -2.58 9.98 -0.76
N PRO A 325 -2.56 8.64 -0.69
CA PRO A 325 -3.78 7.85 -0.61
C PRO A 325 -4.68 8.27 0.55
N VAL A 326 -4.09 8.80 1.62
CA VAL A 326 -4.77 9.17 2.87
C VAL A 326 -5.61 10.41 2.70
N THR A 327 -5.06 11.42 2.03
CA THR A 327 -5.79 12.65 1.71
C THR A 327 -6.97 12.32 0.79
N HIS A 328 -6.76 11.41 -0.17
CA HIS A 328 -7.84 10.90 -1.03
C HIS A 328 -8.92 10.12 -0.26
N ILE A 329 -8.55 9.28 0.71
CA ILE A 329 -9.53 8.59 1.57
C ILE A 329 -10.34 9.62 2.36
N LEU A 330 -9.67 10.49 3.11
CA LEU A 330 -10.31 11.47 3.99
C LEU A 330 -11.19 12.47 3.24
N ARG A 331 -10.87 12.78 1.98
CA ARG A 331 -11.67 13.65 1.11
C ARG A 331 -12.88 12.95 0.52
N SER A 332 -12.80 11.63 0.31
CA SER A 332 -13.84 10.85 -0.38
C SER A 332 -14.89 10.29 0.59
N VAL A 333 -14.54 10.12 1.87
CA VAL A 333 -15.47 9.67 2.92
C VAL A 333 -16.42 10.82 3.31
N CYS A 334 -17.73 10.62 3.15
CA CYS A 334 -18.75 11.62 3.43
C CYS A 334 -19.18 11.71 4.91
N GLY A 335 -18.74 10.78 5.75
CA GLY A 335 -19.09 10.73 7.18
C GLY A 335 -18.65 9.40 7.82
N GLY A 336 -18.81 9.27 9.13
CA GLY A 336 -18.48 8.05 9.86
C GLY A 336 -17.36 8.17 10.88
N LYS A 337 -17.06 7.05 11.54
CA LYS A 337 -15.95 6.91 12.48
C LYS A 337 -14.69 6.52 11.69
N ILE A 338 -13.70 7.39 11.74
CA ILE A 338 -12.41 7.21 11.08
C ILE A 338 -11.37 7.09 12.19
N ASP A 339 -10.82 5.90 12.38
CA ASP A 339 -9.73 5.66 13.33
C ASP A 339 -8.42 5.49 12.58
N MET A 340 -7.42 6.30 12.89
CA MET A 340 -6.09 6.27 12.27
C MET A 340 -5.02 5.93 13.31
N LYS A 341 -4.14 5.00 12.98
CA LYS A 341 -2.94 4.65 13.75
C LYS A 341 -1.71 4.88 12.88
N VAL A 342 -0.85 5.81 13.29
CA VAL A 342 0.39 6.14 12.59
C VAL A 342 1.55 5.50 13.34
N LYS A 343 2.22 4.54 12.71
CA LYS A 343 3.41 3.86 13.21
C LYS A 343 4.65 4.47 12.55
N ARG A 344 5.51 5.14 13.33
CA ARG A 344 6.76 5.73 12.80
C ARG A 344 7.96 4.84 13.06
N GLY A 345 8.63 4.39 12.01
CA GLY A 345 9.82 3.55 12.07
C GLY A 345 11.01 4.17 11.34
N PRO A 346 12.22 3.61 11.53
CA PRO A 346 13.42 4.08 10.85
C PRO A 346 13.48 3.66 9.37
N LEU A 347 12.69 2.68 8.92
CA LEU A 347 12.66 2.27 7.50
C LEU A 347 11.48 2.85 6.73
N ALA A 348 10.37 3.07 7.42
CA ALA A 348 9.12 3.53 6.83
C ALA A 348 8.19 4.10 7.89
N THR A 349 7.21 4.88 7.44
CA THR A 349 6.03 5.25 8.22
C THR A 349 4.87 4.37 7.78
N GLY A 350 4.29 3.61 8.70
CA GLY A 350 3.10 2.80 8.46
C GLY A 350 1.86 3.55 8.91
N LEU A 351 0.83 3.56 8.08
CA LEU A 351 -0.47 4.09 8.46
C LEU A 351 -1.52 2.99 8.36
N HIS A 352 -2.23 2.78 9.46
CA HIS A 352 -3.43 1.96 9.49
C HIS A 352 -4.63 2.87 9.72
N MET A 353 -5.55 2.89 8.77
CA MET A 353 -6.79 3.66 8.85
C MET A 353 -7.97 2.69 8.77
N THR A 354 -8.95 2.87 9.64
CA THR A 354 -10.22 2.17 9.57
C THR A 354 -11.35 3.17 9.47
N VAL A 355 -12.31 2.89 8.58
CA VAL A 355 -13.48 3.74 8.36
C VAL A 355 -14.72 2.87 8.51
N GLN A 356 -15.64 3.34 9.35
CA GLN A 356 -16.96 2.74 9.55
C GLN A 356 -18.04 3.79 9.37
N PRO A 357 -19.14 3.48 8.66
CA PRO A 357 -20.21 4.43 8.44
C PRO A 357 -20.94 4.66 9.77
N LYS A 358 -21.13 5.93 10.13
CA LYS A 358 -21.93 6.37 11.27
C LYS A 358 -22.89 7.43 10.75
N THR A 359 -24.18 7.26 11.01
CA THR A 359 -25.24 8.17 10.56
C THR A 359 -25.23 9.51 11.31
N ASP A 360 -24.62 9.52 12.49
CA ASP A 360 -24.66 10.60 13.48
C ASP A 360 -23.51 11.64 13.32
N GLY A 361 -22.66 11.48 12.30
CA GLY A 361 -21.63 12.47 11.97
C GLY A 361 -20.25 11.88 11.65
N ARG A 362 -19.25 12.77 11.56
CA ARG A 362 -17.85 12.42 11.26
C ARG A 362 -17.01 12.54 12.53
N ILE A 363 -16.42 11.43 12.96
CA ILE A 363 -15.49 11.39 14.10
C ILE A 363 -14.15 10.90 13.58
N VAL A 364 -13.09 11.66 13.82
CA VAL A 364 -11.73 11.30 13.42
C VAL A 364 -10.89 11.12 14.68
N SER A 365 -10.37 9.92 14.89
CA SER A 365 -9.39 9.63 15.95
C SER A 365 -8.03 9.34 15.31
N THR A 366 -6.96 9.82 15.93
CA THR A 366 -5.58 9.57 15.46
C THR A 366 -4.72 9.20 16.65
N SER A 367 -4.04 8.05 16.57
CA SER A 367 -3.00 7.65 17.52
C SER A 367 -1.64 7.62 16.82
N TRP A 368 -0.60 7.98 17.57
CA TRP A 368 0.79 7.92 17.11
C TRP A 368 1.52 6.89 17.96
N GLU A 369 2.13 5.93 17.29
CA GLU A 369 2.88 4.84 17.89
C GLU A 369 4.31 4.82 17.35
N ASN A 370 5.26 4.56 18.24
CA ASN A 370 6.62 4.30 17.82
C ASN A 370 6.69 2.88 17.27
N TRP A 371 7.04 2.75 15.99
CA TRP A 371 7.12 1.45 15.35
C TRP A 371 8.45 0.80 15.71
N ARG A 372 8.40 -0.07 16.71
CA ARG A 372 9.53 -0.89 17.14
C ARG A 372 9.32 -2.30 16.62
N ALA A 373 10.38 -2.93 16.14
CA ALA A 373 10.35 -4.36 15.82
C ALA A 373 9.99 -5.15 17.09
N ASN A 374 9.11 -6.14 16.96
CA ASN A 374 8.80 -7.03 18.07
C ASN A 374 10.11 -7.72 18.50
N ALA A 375 10.58 -7.38 19.69
CA ALA A 375 11.73 -8.02 20.30
C ALA A 375 11.32 -9.44 20.70
N THR A 376 11.31 -10.36 19.74
CA THR A 376 11.13 -11.78 20.06
C THR A 376 12.19 -12.16 21.07
N VAL A 377 11.72 -12.65 22.22
CA VAL A 377 12.48 -13.02 23.41
C VAL A 377 13.67 -13.89 23.01
N ARG A 378 14.89 -13.33 22.91
CA ARG A 378 16.21 -13.99 23.13
C ARG A 378 17.46 -13.27 22.60
N SER A 379 17.39 -12.09 21.96
CA SER A 379 18.62 -11.45 21.49
C SER A 379 19.21 -10.45 22.50
N THR A 380 20.37 -10.81 23.03
CA THR A 380 21.22 -10.01 23.89
C THR A 380 21.77 -8.76 23.17
N MET A 381 21.63 -7.61 23.82
CA MET A 381 22.47 -6.40 23.67
C MET A 381 22.47 -5.60 22.35
N ARG A 382 21.59 -5.86 21.37
CA ARG A 382 21.37 -4.93 20.25
C ARG A 382 19.90 -4.52 20.16
N THR A 383 19.67 -3.21 20.03
CA THR A 383 18.35 -2.67 19.73
C THR A 383 17.81 -3.37 18.49
N PRO A 384 16.62 -4.00 18.55
CA PRO A 384 16.06 -4.72 17.42
C PRO A 384 15.82 -3.72 16.29
N ARG A 385 16.52 -3.91 15.18
CA ARG A 385 16.36 -3.10 13.97
C ARG A 385 15.20 -3.69 13.18
N MET A 386 14.28 -2.82 12.80
CA MET A 386 13.16 -3.16 11.92
C MET A 386 13.69 -3.74 10.60
N GLY A 387 13.15 -4.89 10.19
CA GLY A 387 13.43 -5.51 8.90
C GLY A 387 12.27 -5.30 7.91
N VAL A 388 12.48 -5.69 6.65
CA VAL A 388 11.41 -5.70 5.62
C VAL A 388 10.28 -6.67 6.00
N GLU A 389 10.60 -7.76 6.71
CA GLU A 389 9.61 -8.72 7.23
C GLU A 389 8.63 -8.08 8.22
N ASP A 390 9.07 -7.09 9.02
CA ASP A 390 8.18 -6.37 9.94
C ASP A 390 7.22 -5.45 9.17
N LEU A 391 7.64 -4.94 8.01
CA LEU A 391 6.79 -4.16 7.11
C LEU A 391 5.71 -5.05 6.47
N ASP A 392 6.08 -6.27 6.08
CA ASP A 392 5.13 -7.26 5.54
C ASP A 392 4.09 -7.67 6.58
N LYS A 393 4.51 -7.96 7.83
CA LYS A 393 3.58 -8.27 8.93
C LYS A 393 2.55 -7.18 9.16
N PHE A 394 2.98 -5.92 9.06
CA PHE A 394 2.07 -4.79 9.15
C PHE A 394 1.05 -4.76 8.00
N LEU A 395 1.47 -5.03 6.76
CA LEU A 395 0.57 -5.06 5.61
C LEU A 395 -0.47 -6.18 5.71
N VAL A 396 -0.03 -7.38 6.13
CA VAL A 396 -0.88 -8.56 6.34
C VAL A 396 -1.83 -8.36 7.54
N GLY A 397 -1.37 -7.64 8.57
CA GLY A 397 -2.19 -7.33 9.75
C GLY A 397 -2.01 -8.25 10.94
N GLU A 398 -0.91 -8.96 11.00
CA GLU A 398 -0.64 -9.91 12.10
C GLU A 398 -0.38 -9.20 13.44
N ASP A 399 -0.05 -7.90 13.39
CA ASP A 399 0.22 -7.06 14.57
C ASP A 399 -0.98 -6.84 15.50
N GLU A 400 -2.22 -7.13 15.08
CA GLU A 400 -3.42 -6.83 15.89
C GLU A 400 -3.82 -7.96 16.86
N ASN A 401 -3.13 -9.11 16.83
CA ASN A 401 -3.41 -10.29 17.67
C ASN A 401 -2.43 -10.49 18.85
N SER A 402 -1.57 -9.51 19.17
CA SER A 402 -0.55 -9.62 20.23
C SER A 402 -0.81 -8.73 21.44
#